data_AF-A0A0C1JVZ7-F1
#
_entry.id   AF-A0A0C1JVZ7-F1
#
_cell.length_a   1.000
_cell.length_b   1.000
_cell.length_c   1.000
_cell.angle_alpha   90.00
_cell.angle_beta   90.00
_cell.angle_gamma   90.00
#
_symmetry.space_group_name_H-M   'P 1'
#
loop_
_entity.id
_entity.type
_entity.pdbx_description
1 polymer ?
#
loop_
_entity_poly.entity_id
_entity_poly.type
_entity_poly.pdbx_seq_one_letter_code
_entity_poly.pdbx_strand_id
1 'polypeptide(L)'
;MSLMPTIVDPLLSSTLETYEQAKAFQTNLVWKKLDEIKVEEAISYWLPTLSLKTQINYRSGIRKLVEFGLLNSLISLQAFALTNHVAIIDRIKLIQEWAESSRQARAACYISFAGFLNRRLQGVVKKALPNKEGSSKTFFKINEKVKTLATFQAQWIAFFKELEKINPRDCLIGKVILHREANG
;
A
#
# COMPACT_ATOMS: atom_id res chain seq x y z
N MET A 1 14.32 -29.90 -39.23
CA MET A 1 13.29 -28.95 -38.76
C MET A 1 13.95 -27.59 -38.64
N SER A 2 13.54 -26.66 -39.49
CA SER A 2 14.19 -25.35 -39.68
C SER A 2 13.54 -24.32 -38.77
N LEU A 3 14.35 -23.62 -37.98
CA LEU A 3 13.96 -22.40 -37.27
C LEU A 3 13.84 -21.28 -38.30
N MET A 4 12.66 -21.10 -38.86
CA MET A 4 12.34 -19.88 -39.60
C MET A 4 11.40 -19.03 -38.73
N PRO A 5 11.74 -17.76 -38.47
CA PRO A 5 10.80 -16.83 -37.87
C PRO A 5 9.68 -16.61 -38.87
N THR A 6 8.44 -16.79 -38.43
CA THR A 6 7.27 -16.32 -39.16
C THR A 6 7.42 -14.80 -39.33
N ILE A 7 7.66 -14.37 -40.57
CA ILE A 7 7.75 -12.97 -40.96
C ILE A 7 6.40 -12.34 -40.65
N VAL A 8 6.38 -11.49 -39.62
CA VAL A 8 5.26 -10.59 -39.34
C VAL A 8 5.25 -9.52 -40.44
N ASP A 9 4.08 -9.26 -41.01
CA ASP A 9 3.86 -8.36 -42.15
C ASP A 9 4.67 -7.03 -42.08
N PRO A 10 5.38 -6.61 -43.14
CA PRO A 10 6.27 -5.44 -43.12
C PRO A 10 5.59 -4.08 -43.33
N LEU A 11 4.29 -3.92 -43.04
CA LEU A 11 3.56 -2.67 -43.37
C LEU A 11 3.54 -1.60 -42.27
N LEU A 12 4.32 -1.76 -41.19
CA LEU A 12 4.41 -0.78 -40.09
C LEU A 12 5.80 -0.13 -39.94
N SER A 13 6.74 -0.41 -40.86
CA SER A 13 8.17 -0.17 -40.60
C SER A 13 8.73 1.20 -41.03
N SER A 14 7.94 2.25 -41.31
CA SER A 14 8.50 3.49 -41.89
C SER A 14 8.10 4.83 -41.25
N THR A 15 7.38 4.90 -40.14
CA THR A 15 6.90 6.21 -39.60
C THR A 15 7.43 6.62 -38.24
N LEU A 16 8.29 5.84 -37.60
CA LEU A 16 8.89 6.19 -36.30
C LEU A 16 10.39 6.44 -36.49
N GLU A 17 10.73 7.68 -36.83
CA GLU A 17 12.10 8.10 -37.15
C GLU A 17 12.94 8.38 -35.90
N THR A 18 12.29 8.62 -34.75
CA THR A 18 12.97 9.00 -33.51
C THR A 18 12.56 8.14 -32.32
N TYR A 19 13.49 8.00 -31.36
CA TYR A 19 13.22 7.34 -30.07
C TYR A 19 12.03 7.96 -29.33
N GLU A 20 11.91 9.29 -29.35
CA GLU A 20 10.79 9.99 -28.69
C GLU A 20 9.44 9.65 -29.31
N GLN A 21 9.36 9.55 -30.65
CA GLN A 21 8.16 9.09 -31.33
C GLN A 21 7.81 7.65 -30.97
N ALA A 22 8.79 6.75 -30.94
CA ALA A 22 8.58 5.35 -30.55
C ALA A 22 8.09 5.22 -29.10
N LYS A 23 8.67 6.01 -28.17
CA LYS A 23 8.26 6.06 -26.77
C LYS A 23 6.86 6.64 -26.58
N ALA A 24 6.53 7.72 -27.30
CA ALA A 24 5.19 8.30 -27.28
C ALA A 24 4.15 7.33 -27.84
N PHE A 25 4.47 6.63 -28.94
CA PHE A 25 3.61 5.61 -29.52
C PHE A 25 3.36 4.45 -28.55
N GLN A 26 4.43 3.90 -27.94
CA GLN A 26 4.32 2.86 -26.92
C GLN A 26 3.46 3.33 -25.73
N THR A 27 3.69 4.55 -25.25
CA THR A 27 2.92 5.16 -24.15
C THR A 27 1.44 5.27 -24.50
N ASN A 28 1.12 5.69 -25.73
CA ASN A 28 -0.25 5.79 -26.23
C ASN A 28 -0.94 4.42 -26.37
N LEU A 29 -0.19 3.39 -26.78
CA LEU A 29 -0.72 2.01 -26.82
C LEU A 29 -1.06 1.51 -25.41
N VAL A 30 -0.14 1.70 -24.45
CA VAL A 30 -0.40 1.38 -23.04
C VAL A 30 -1.61 2.16 -22.54
N TRP A 31 -1.67 3.47 -22.80
CA TRP A 31 -2.77 4.36 -22.40
C TRP A 31 -4.13 3.85 -22.87
N LYS A 32 -4.24 3.42 -24.14
CA LYS A 32 -5.49 2.84 -24.68
C LYS A 32 -5.87 1.55 -23.97
N LYS A 33 -4.89 0.67 -23.72
CA LYS A 33 -5.12 -0.61 -23.01
C LYS A 33 -5.53 -0.45 -21.55
N LEU A 34 -5.18 0.66 -20.90
CA LEU A 34 -5.62 0.93 -19.54
C LEU A 34 -7.13 1.17 -19.42
N ASP A 35 -7.81 1.53 -20.50
CA ASP A 35 -9.27 1.72 -20.46
C ASP A 35 -10.02 0.38 -20.35
N GLU A 36 -9.41 -0.70 -20.85
CA GLU A 36 -9.97 -2.06 -20.83
C GLU A 36 -9.85 -2.74 -19.46
N ILE A 37 -8.99 -2.23 -18.56
CA ILE A 37 -8.67 -2.87 -17.28
C ILE A 37 -9.25 -2.04 -16.13
N LYS A 38 -10.02 -2.68 -15.25
CA LYS A 38 -10.54 -2.02 -14.04
C LYS A 38 -9.53 -1.97 -12.92
N VAL A 39 -9.67 -0.98 -12.03
CA VAL A 39 -8.86 -0.88 -10.80
C VAL A 39 -8.99 -2.15 -9.95
N GLU A 40 -10.19 -2.74 -9.85
CA GLU A 40 -10.42 -3.98 -9.11
C GLU A 40 -9.58 -5.17 -9.62
N GLU A 41 -9.45 -5.31 -10.94
CA GLU A 41 -8.64 -6.36 -11.58
C GLU A 41 -7.15 -6.15 -11.30
N ALA A 42 -6.70 -4.90 -11.35
CA ALA A 42 -5.33 -4.57 -10.99
C ALA A 42 -5.03 -4.86 -9.50
N ILE A 43 -6.00 -4.62 -8.62
CA ILE A 43 -5.89 -4.95 -7.19
C ILE A 43 -5.82 -6.46 -6.98
N SER A 44 -6.66 -7.23 -7.68
CA SER A 44 -6.68 -8.70 -7.57
C SER A 44 -5.39 -9.33 -8.07
N TYR A 45 -4.75 -8.73 -9.07
CA TYR A 45 -3.41 -9.12 -9.53
C TYR A 45 -2.29 -8.70 -8.57
N TRP A 46 -2.38 -7.51 -7.98
CA TRP A 46 -1.35 -6.96 -7.10
C TRP A 46 -1.31 -7.61 -5.71
N LEU A 47 -2.46 -7.79 -5.06
CA LEU A 47 -2.52 -8.28 -3.67
C LEU A 47 -1.78 -9.61 -3.43
N PRO A 48 -1.86 -10.61 -4.33
CA PRO A 48 -1.11 -11.86 -4.19
C PRO A 48 0.42 -11.73 -4.30
N THR A 49 0.95 -10.63 -4.86
CA THR A 49 2.40 -10.44 -4.95
C THR A 49 3.04 -9.97 -3.64
N LEU A 50 2.24 -9.77 -2.59
CA LEU A 50 2.68 -9.26 -1.29
C LEU A 50 2.81 -10.40 -0.27
N SER A 51 3.57 -10.17 0.80
CA SER A 51 3.61 -11.11 1.92
C SER A 51 2.24 -11.28 2.56
N LEU A 52 1.94 -12.48 3.09
CA LEU A 52 0.63 -12.83 3.64
C LEU A 52 0.09 -11.80 4.65
N LYS A 53 0.94 -11.36 5.59
CA LYS A 53 0.57 -10.34 6.59
C LYS A 53 0.21 -9.00 5.93
N THR A 54 0.99 -8.58 4.94
CA THR A 54 0.74 -7.34 4.19
C THR A 54 -0.53 -7.46 3.36
N GLN A 55 -0.77 -8.61 2.74
CA GLN A 55 -1.97 -8.86 1.96
C GLN A 55 -3.24 -8.73 2.81
N ILE A 56 -3.26 -9.31 4.01
CA ILE A 56 -4.39 -9.20 4.95
C ILE A 56 -4.63 -7.72 5.32
N ASN A 57 -3.56 -7.01 5.70
CA ASN A 57 -3.64 -5.60 6.06
C ASN A 57 -4.12 -4.73 4.89
N TYR A 58 -3.60 -4.95 3.70
CA TYR A 58 -3.93 -4.16 2.51
C TYR A 58 -5.30 -4.51 1.95
N ARG A 59 -5.80 -5.74 2.05
CA ARG A 59 -7.22 -6.05 1.75
C ARG A 59 -8.16 -5.22 2.62
N SER A 60 -7.89 -5.16 3.93
CA SER A 60 -8.67 -4.34 4.84
C SER A 60 -8.54 -2.85 4.51
N GLY A 61 -7.32 -2.39 4.19
CA GLY A 61 -7.04 -1.03 3.76
C GLY A 61 -7.81 -0.62 2.51
N ILE A 62 -7.73 -1.41 1.43
CA ILE A 62 -8.43 -1.20 0.16
C ILE A 62 -9.94 -1.11 0.39
N ARG A 63 -10.52 -2.07 1.12
CA ARG A 63 -11.96 -2.07 1.41
C ARG A 63 -12.38 -0.75 2.06
N LYS A 64 -11.64 -0.30 3.07
CA LYS A 64 -11.91 0.96 3.77
C LYS A 64 -11.71 2.19 2.87
N LEU A 65 -10.74 2.16 1.95
CA LEU A 65 -10.54 3.23 0.97
C LEU A 65 -11.71 3.31 -0.02
N VAL A 66 -12.29 2.17 -0.42
CA VAL A 66 -13.50 2.12 -1.25
C VAL A 66 -14.72 2.62 -0.48
N GLU A 67 -14.93 2.14 0.75
CA GLU A 67 -16.05 2.58 1.61
C GLU A 67 -16.07 4.10 1.83
N PHE A 68 -14.90 4.74 1.95
CA PHE A 68 -14.78 6.19 2.15
C PHE A 68 -14.71 6.99 0.84
N GLY A 69 -14.89 6.35 -0.33
CA GLY A 69 -14.83 7.01 -1.63
C GLY A 69 -13.46 7.63 -1.95
N LEU A 70 -12.39 7.08 -1.38
CA LEU A 70 -11.00 7.48 -1.64
C LEU A 70 -10.35 6.65 -2.75
N LEU A 71 -10.94 5.49 -3.05
CA LEU A 71 -10.56 4.62 -4.14
C LEU A 71 -11.83 4.14 -4.83
N ASN A 72 -11.94 4.33 -6.13
CA ASN A 72 -13.02 3.72 -6.90
C ASN A 72 -12.48 2.47 -7.59
N SER A 73 -13.03 1.30 -7.27
CA SER A 73 -12.59 0.03 -7.85
C SER A 73 -13.19 -0.24 -9.24
N LEU A 74 -14.29 0.45 -9.57
CA LEU A 74 -15.09 0.22 -10.78
C LEU A 74 -14.61 1.03 -11.99
N ILE A 75 -13.77 2.04 -11.78
CA ILE A 75 -13.19 2.83 -12.87
C ILE A 75 -12.08 2.07 -13.59
N SER A 76 -11.81 2.46 -14.82
CA SER A 76 -10.66 1.95 -15.57
C SER A 76 -9.34 2.46 -14.98
N LEU A 77 -8.24 1.75 -15.25
CA LEU A 77 -6.90 2.20 -14.89
C LEU A 77 -6.53 3.51 -15.58
N GLN A 78 -7.12 3.78 -16.76
CA GLN A 78 -6.95 5.04 -17.46
C GLN A 78 -7.52 6.21 -16.66
N ALA A 79 -8.77 6.09 -16.18
CA ALA A 79 -9.38 7.07 -15.29
C ALA A 79 -8.63 7.20 -13.96
N PHE A 80 -8.14 6.08 -13.42
CA PHE A 80 -7.30 6.10 -12.22
C PHE A 80 -6.00 6.88 -12.44
N ALA A 81 -5.35 6.76 -13.60
CA ALA A 81 -4.11 7.46 -13.94
C ALA A 81 -4.28 9.00 -13.97
N LEU A 82 -5.50 9.49 -14.26
CA LEU A 82 -5.84 10.91 -14.25
C LEU A 82 -6.18 11.44 -12.84
N THR A 83 -6.31 10.55 -11.85
CA THR A 83 -6.67 10.95 -10.49
C THR A 83 -5.52 11.71 -9.83
N ASN A 84 -5.86 12.76 -9.07
CA ASN A 84 -4.89 13.46 -8.24
C ASN A 84 -4.54 12.61 -7.00
N HIS A 85 -3.57 11.71 -7.15
CA HIS A 85 -3.13 10.81 -6.08
C HIS A 85 -2.61 11.53 -4.83
N VAL A 86 -2.05 12.73 -4.97
CA VAL A 86 -1.58 13.54 -3.82
C VAL A 86 -2.77 14.02 -2.99
N ALA A 87 -3.81 14.53 -3.67
CA ALA A 87 -5.03 14.97 -3.00
C ALA A 87 -5.74 13.81 -2.27
N ILE A 88 -5.71 12.58 -2.81
CA ILE A 88 -6.24 11.40 -2.11
C ILE A 88 -5.46 11.11 -0.82
N ILE A 89 -4.13 11.19 -0.85
CA ILE A 89 -3.31 11.01 0.35
C ILE A 89 -3.65 12.08 1.39
N ASP A 90 -3.80 13.34 0.98
CA ASP A 90 -4.14 14.42 1.90
C ASP A 90 -5.56 14.24 2.48
N ARG A 91 -6.53 13.76 1.68
CA ARG A 91 -7.85 13.38 2.19
C ARG A 91 -7.76 12.25 3.22
N ILE A 92 -6.91 11.24 3.03
CA ILE A 92 -6.67 10.17 4.03
C ILE A 92 -6.16 10.76 5.36
N LYS A 93 -5.28 11.76 5.31
CA LYS A 93 -4.74 12.42 6.52
C LYS A 93 -5.83 13.15 7.32
N LEU A 94 -6.85 13.68 6.65
CA LEU A 94 -7.89 14.51 7.26
C LEU A 94 -9.04 13.72 7.91
N ILE A 95 -9.14 12.39 7.70
CA ILE A 95 -10.19 11.55 8.28
C ILE A 95 -10.00 11.42 9.79
N GLN A 96 -10.86 12.05 10.59
CA GLN A 96 -10.74 12.10 12.05
C GLN A 96 -11.19 10.80 12.74
N GLU A 97 -12.08 10.04 12.11
CA GLU A 97 -12.63 8.78 12.60
C GLU A 97 -11.58 7.67 12.70
N TRP A 98 -10.48 7.81 11.95
CA TRP A 98 -9.39 6.86 11.97
C TRP A 98 -8.34 7.26 13.01
N ALA A 99 -7.90 6.27 13.79
CA ALA A 99 -6.65 6.42 14.53
C ALA A 99 -5.50 6.77 13.57
N GLU A 100 -4.51 7.48 14.09
CA GLU A 100 -3.35 7.92 13.30
C GLU A 100 -2.62 6.75 12.62
N SER A 101 -2.43 5.64 13.35
CA SER A 101 -1.88 4.40 12.81
C SER A 101 -2.70 3.81 11.66
N SER A 102 -4.00 3.98 11.77
CA SER A 102 -4.99 3.56 10.78
C SER A 102 -4.92 4.43 9.52
N ARG A 103 -4.73 5.74 9.64
CA ARG A 103 -4.51 6.63 8.49
C ARG A 103 -3.19 6.32 7.79
N GLN A 104 -2.12 6.12 8.56
CA GLN A 104 -0.80 5.73 8.06
C GLN A 104 -0.82 4.45 7.25
N ALA A 105 -1.39 3.39 7.82
CA ALA A 105 -1.47 2.09 7.16
C ALA A 105 -2.25 2.17 5.83
N ARG A 106 -3.33 2.95 5.79
CA ARG A 106 -4.15 3.12 4.59
C ARG A 106 -3.47 3.98 3.53
N ALA A 107 -2.78 5.06 3.92
CA ALA A 107 -1.98 5.84 2.99
C ALA A 107 -0.81 5.03 2.42
N ALA A 108 -0.12 4.24 3.25
CA ALA A 108 0.92 3.32 2.80
C ALA A 108 0.38 2.28 1.80
N CYS A 109 -0.81 1.74 2.06
CA CYS A 109 -1.51 0.84 1.14
C CYS A 109 -1.76 1.51 -0.22
N TYR A 110 -2.34 2.71 -0.23
CA TYR A 110 -2.61 3.46 -1.48
C TYR A 110 -1.33 3.80 -2.24
N ILE A 111 -0.30 4.29 -1.54
CA ILE A 111 1.02 4.60 -2.12
C ILE A 111 1.66 3.35 -2.72
N SER A 112 1.58 2.22 -2.02
CA SER A 112 2.14 0.96 -2.50
C SER A 112 1.45 0.47 -3.77
N PHE A 113 0.12 0.58 -3.84
CA PHE A 113 -0.65 0.24 -5.04
C PHE A 113 -0.31 1.14 -6.24
N ALA A 114 -0.34 2.46 -6.06
CA ALA A 114 0.03 3.41 -7.11
C ALA A 114 1.48 3.24 -7.56
N GLY A 115 2.39 2.93 -6.63
CA GLY A 115 3.79 2.62 -6.93
C GLY A 115 3.96 1.32 -7.71
N PHE A 116 3.15 0.29 -7.42
CA PHE A 116 3.11 -0.94 -8.20
C PHE A 116 2.68 -0.66 -9.65
N LEU A 117 1.58 0.07 -9.84
CA LEU A 117 1.09 0.47 -11.17
C LEU A 117 2.10 1.32 -11.93
N ASN A 118 2.70 2.32 -11.28
CA ASN A 118 3.72 3.16 -11.87
C ASN A 118 4.90 2.34 -12.43
N ARG A 119 5.39 1.34 -11.68
CA ARG A 119 6.49 0.47 -12.15
C ARG A 119 6.05 -0.44 -13.30
N ARG A 120 4.87 -1.05 -13.20
CA ARG A 120 4.38 -2.01 -14.20
C ARG A 120 4.01 -1.35 -15.53
N LEU A 121 3.53 -0.11 -15.46
CA LEU A 121 3.05 0.68 -16.60
C LEU A 121 4.05 1.77 -17.01
N GLN A 122 5.32 1.62 -16.66
CA GLN A 122 6.42 2.49 -17.08
C GLN A 122 6.17 4.00 -16.87
N GLY A 123 5.47 4.35 -15.79
CA GLY A 123 5.23 5.74 -15.41
C GLY A 123 3.91 6.35 -15.88
N VAL A 124 3.10 5.63 -16.67
CA VAL A 124 1.80 6.15 -17.15
C VAL A 124 0.88 6.52 -15.99
N VAL A 125 0.82 5.68 -14.95
CA VAL A 125 0.23 6.03 -13.66
C VAL A 125 1.27 6.73 -12.82
N LYS A 126 0.98 7.96 -12.37
CA LYS A 126 1.90 8.72 -11.52
C LYS A 126 2.05 8.09 -10.13
N LYS A 127 3.22 8.23 -9.53
CA LYS A 127 3.42 7.81 -8.13
C LYS A 127 2.56 8.68 -7.21
N ALA A 128 1.90 8.04 -6.25
CA ALA A 128 1.27 8.76 -5.15
C ALA A 128 2.37 9.16 -4.15
N LEU A 129 2.55 10.46 -3.93
CA LEU A 129 3.55 10.99 -3.01
C LEU A 129 2.86 11.78 -1.90
N PRO A 130 3.30 11.63 -0.65
CA PRO A 130 2.80 12.47 0.43
C PRO A 130 3.25 13.91 0.19
N ASN A 131 2.30 14.86 0.29
CA ASN A 131 2.64 16.28 0.29
C ASN A 131 3.47 16.62 1.53
N LYS A 132 4.56 17.38 1.33
CA LYS A 132 5.50 17.84 2.37
C LYS A 132 5.29 19.33 2.74
N GLU A 133 4.41 20.03 2.02
CA GLU A 133 4.07 21.44 2.26
C GLU A 133 2.90 21.57 3.24
N GLY A 134 2.95 22.54 4.16
CA GLY A 134 1.92 22.80 5.18
C GLY A 134 2.27 22.36 6.62
N SER A 135 1.44 22.73 7.59
CA SER A 135 1.63 22.43 9.03
C SER A 135 1.32 20.98 9.41
N SER A 136 0.61 20.23 8.56
CA SER A 136 0.36 18.78 8.67
C SER A 136 1.43 17.95 7.94
N LYS A 137 2.69 18.23 8.29
CA LYS A 137 3.89 17.93 7.50
C LYS A 137 4.15 16.44 7.25
N THR A 138 3.66 15.56 8.11
CA THR A 138 3.83 14.11 8.01
C THR A 138 2.86 13.45 8.98
N PHE A 139 2.42 12.24 8.66
CA PHE A 139 1.90 11.35 9.69
C PHE A 139 2.85 11.34 10.90
N PHE A 140 2.34 11.53 12.12
CA PHE A 140 3.20 11.58 13.32
C PHE A 140 3.76 10.19 13.62
N LYS A 141 4.96 10.05 14.19
CA LYS A 141 5.46 8.72 14.57
C LYS A 141 4.53 8.13 15.64
N ILE A 142 3.83 7.04 15.32
CA ILE A 142 2.89 6.38 16.24
C ILE A 142 3.60 5.99 17.55
N ASN A 143 4.87 5.60 17.45
CA ASN A 143 5.70 5.21 18.59
C ASN A 143 5.97 6.36 19.59
N GLU A 144 5.75 7.62 19.21
CA GLU A 144 5.91 8.77 20.11
C GLU A 144 4.66 9.01 20.99
N LYS A 145 3.52 8.36 20.70
CA LYS A 145 2.25 8.54 21.43
C LYS A 145 1.51 7.21 21.65
N VAL A 146 2.22 6.22 22.16
CA VAL A 146 1.61 4.96 22.60
C VAL A 146 0.63 5.28 23.74
N LYS A 147 -0.68 5.05 23.49
CA LYS A 147 -1.75 5.33 24.47
C LYS A 147 -1.78 4.33 25.63
N THR A 148 -1.14 3.18 25.49
CA THR A 148 -1.08 2.19 26.57
C THR A 148 -0.09 2.67 27.63
N LEU A 149 -0.61 2.93 28.83
CA LEU A 149 0.19 3.24 30.00
C LEU A 149 1.18 2.10 30.26
N ALA A 150 2.43 2.44 30.54
CA ALA A 150 3.41 1.47 30.99
C ALA A 150 2.93 0.85 32.30
N THR A 151 2.97 -0.48 32.38
CA THR A 151 2.58 -1.24 33.56
C THR A 151 3.65 -1.07 34.65
N PHE A 152 3.27 -0.63 35.85
CA PHE A 152 4.21 -0.47 36.96
C PHE A 152 4.59 -1.81 37.59
N GLN A 153 5.71 -1.85 38.32
CA GLN A 153 6.22 -3.07 38.97
C GLN A 153 5.17 -3.80 39.82
N ALA A 154 4.44 -3.07 40.66
CA ALA A 154 3.38 -3.64 41.48
C ALA A 154 2.27 -4.30 40.65
N GLN A 155 1.95 -3.74 39.48
CA GLN A 155 0.86 -4.20 38.62
C GLN A 155 1.24 -5.49 37.88
N TRP A 156 2.46 -5.60 37.33
CA TRP A 156 2.86 -6.84 36.66
C TRP A 156 3.14 -7.96 37.66
N ILE A 157 3.64 -7.66 38.87
CA ILE A 157 3.79 -8.67 39.94
C ILE A 157 2.42 -9.25 40.33
N ALA A 158 1.42 -8.38 40.53
CA ALA A 158 0.06 -8.81 40.84
C ALA A 158 -0.55 -9.63 39.68
N PHE A 159 -0.37 -9.19 38.44
CA PHE A 159 -0.82 -9.91 37.25
C PHE A 159 -0.22 -11.32 37.17
N PHE A 160 1.10 -11.45 37.31
CA PHE A 160 1.75 -12.76 37.23
C PHE A 160 1.40 -13.69 38.39
N LYS A 161 1.13 -13.14 39.59
CA LYS A 161 0.67 -13.93 40.73
C LYS A 161 -0.70 -14.56 40.48
N GLU A 162 -1.60 -13.85 39.81
CA GLU A 162 -2.91 -14.40 39.43
C GLU A 162 -2.81 -15.30 38.20
N LEU A 163 -1.98 -14.94 37.21
CA LEU A 163 -1.77 -15.76 36.02
C LEU A 163 -1.14 -17.12 36.37
N GLU A 164 -0.25 -17.19 37.37
CA GLU A 164 0.37 -18.43 37.84
C GLU A 164 -0.65 -19.44 38.35
N LYS A 165 -1.75 -18.97 38.95
CA LYS A 165 -2.82 -19.85 39.44
C LYS A 165 -3.67 -20.45 38.31
N ILE A 166 -3.79 -19.73 37.19
CA ILE A 166 -4.64 -20.10 36.05
C ILE A 166 -3.84 -20.89 35.01
N ASN A 167 -2.65 -20.41 34.67
CA ASN A 167 -1.75 -20.99 33.69
C ASN A 167 -0.28 -20.72 34.05
N PRO A 168 0.37 -21.66 34.78
CA PRO A 168 1.78 -21.54 35.15
C PRO A 168 2.74 -21.39 33.96
N ARG A 169 2.42 -22.01 32.81
CA ARG A 169 3.25 -21.97 31.60
C ARG A 169 3.30 -20.56 31.01
N ASP A 170 2.13 -19.95 30.82
CA ASP A 170 2.06 -18.59 30.25
C ASP A 170 2.63 -17.56 31.23
N CYS A 171 2.50 -17.80 32.55
CA CYS A 171 3.16 -17.02 33.58
C CYS A 171 4.69 -17.05 33.44
N LEU A 172 5.28 -18.24 33.27
CA LEU A 172 6.72 -18.38 33.06
C LEU A 172 7.19 -17.68 31.77
N ILE A 173 6.46 -17.88 30.66
CA ILE A 173 6.75 -17.22 29.38
C ILE A 173 6.74 -15.69 29.54
N GLY A 174 5.70 -15.13 30.18
CA GLY A 174 5.61 -13.69 30.39
C GLY A 174 6.70 -13.13 31.32
N LYS A 175 7.07 -13.86 32.39
CA LYS A 175 8.19 -13.48 33.27
C LYS A 175 9.53 -13.43 32.49
N VAL A 176 9.76 -14.38 31.59
CA VAL A 176 10.96 -14.41 30.72
C VAL A 176 10.99 -13.26 29.72
N ILE A 177 9.86 -12.94 29.09
CA ILE A 177 9.74 -11.81 28.16
C ILE A 177 10.07 -10.49 28.88
N LEU A 178 9.47 -10.26 30.05
CA LEU A 178 9.68 -9.06 30.85
C LEU A 178 11.15 -8.91 31.29
N HIS A 179 11.80 -10.01 31.70
CA HIS A 179 13.20 -9.99 32.11
C HIS A 179 14.15 -9.63 30.96
N ARG A 180 13.81 -10.03 29.72
CA ARG A 180 14.60 -9.71 28.53
C ARG A 180 14.49 -8.24 28.13
N GLU A 181 13.34 -7.62 28.34
CA GLU A 181 13.12 -6.19 28.04
C GLU A 181 13.72 -5.25 29.09
N ALA A 182 13.94 -5.71 30.33
CA ALA A 182 14.55 -4.91 31.39
C ALA A 182 16.08 -4.81 31.33
N ASN A 183 16.74 -5.69 30.56
CA ASN A 183 18.20 -5.84 30.51
C ASN A 183 18.82 -5.56 29.11
N GLY A 184 18.04 -5.03 28.16
CA GLY A 184 18.48 -4.69 26.80
C GLY A 184 18.23 -3.22 26.48
#